data_AF-A0AA38Z5Y7-F1
#
_entry.id   AF-A0AA38Z5Y7-F1
#
_cell.length_a   1.000
_cell.length_b   1.000
_cell.length_c   1.000
_cell.angle_alpha   90.00
_cell.angle_beta   90.00
_cell.angle_gamma   90.00
#
_symmetry.space_group_name_H-M   'P 1'
#
loop_
_entity.id
_entity.type
_entity.pdbx_description
1 polymer ?
#
loop_
_entity_poly.entity_id
_entity_poly.type
_entity_poly.pdbx_seq_one_letter_code
_entity_poly.pdbx_strand_id
1 'polypeptide(L)'
;MAVAARSGRGSFGGGVGLRNIVLYRIFASAMFTILFIATLSVLLNTNPAPPSHDSVIPSSGNAYMQRTFLALKSDPLRTRLDLIHKQANDHITLVNAYAAYARKLKLDISRQLRMFDDFARNFSDLAARPGRRTEPEDEVEGTADEDLVRQLEKEVKDRVKIARLMIAESKESYDNQIKIQKLKDTIFSVNELLVKAKKNGQVASLIAAKSIPKSLHCLAMRLVEERIAHPDKYTEEEDSAEFEDPSLYHYAIFSNNVIAVSVVVNSAVKNAQEPWKHVFHVVSDRMNVAAMKVWFKMRPVGGGAHVEVKAVEDYAFLNSSYVPVLRQMESANYGDNAKLRNPKYSLLNHLRFYLPEMYPKLHRILFLDDDVVVQKDLSALWRIDLDGKVNGAVETCFGSFHRYTHYLNFSNSVIREKFNPKACAWAYGMNIFDLDAWRREKCTDQYHYWQNLNEDGTLWKSGMLPPGLITFYSTTKSLDKSWHVLGLGYNPSISMDEINHAAVIHFNGNMKPWLDIAINQFKNLWTKYVDNDMEFVQVCNFGL
;
A
#
# COMPACT_ATOMS: atom_id res chain seq x y z
N MET A 1 51.72 11.58 17.26
CA MET A 1 52.12 12.47 18.38
C MET A 1 50.86 13.12 18.92
N ALA A 2 50.83 13.47 20.22
CA ALA A 2 49.65 14.06 20.86
C ALA A 2 49.95 15.47 21.39
N VAL A 3 49.00 16.39 21.21
CA VAL A 3 48.95 17.70 21.89
C VAL A 3 47.49 17.86 22.33
N ALA A 4 47.13 17.31 23.50
CA ALA A 4 47.20 17.99 24.80
C ALA A 4 46.03 18.96 25.01
N ALA A 5 44.93 18.42 25.54
CA ALA A 5 43.82 19.23 26.05
C ALA A 5 44.26 20.03 27.28
N ARG A 6 43.73 21.25 27.44
CA ARG A 6 43.92 22.07 28.65
C ARG A 6 42.56 22.41 29.25
N SER A 7 42.31 21.94 30.46
CA SER A 7 41.03 22.08 31.15
C SER A 7 40.89 23.46 31.81
N GLY A 8 39.75 24.12 31.56
CA GLY A 8 39.34 25.33 32.27
C GLY A 8 38.17 25.04 33.21
N ARG A 9 38.36 25.22 34.52
CA ARG A 9 37.27 25.17 35.51
C ARG A 9 36.42 26.44 35.41
N GLY A 10 35.12 26.29 35.15
CA GLY A 10 34.10 27.33 35.32
C GLY A 10 32.94 26.74 36.12
N SER A 11 32.52 27.41 37.20
CA SER A 11 31.49 26.90 38.11
C SER A 11 30.06 27.29 37.71
N PHE A 12 29.09 26.63 38.35
CA PHE A 12 27.66 26.68 38.07
C PHE A 12 27.01 28.07 38.08
N GLY A 13 26.04 28.27 37.17
CA GLY A 13 24.99 29.28 37.28
C GLY A 13 23.93 29.15 36.17
N GLY A 14 22.63 29.29 36.51
CA GLY A 14 21.57 29.51 35.49
C GLY A 14 20.75 28.31 34.97
N GLY A 15 20.61 27.22 35.73
CA GLY A 15 19.88 26.01 35.29
C GLY A 15 18.34 26.13 35.24
N VAL A 16 17.78 26.95 34.32
CA VAL A 16 16.31 27.11 34.15
C VAL A 16 15.83 26.94 32.70
N GLY A 17 16.52 27.50 31.71
CA GLY A 17 15.98 27.69 30.35
C GLY A 17 15.66 26.41 29.55
N LEU A 18 16.57 25.42 29.51
CA LEU A 18 16.45 24.27 28.59
C LEU A 18 15.23 23.36 28.86
N ARG A 19 14.78 23.26 30.11
CA ARG A 19 13.79 22.25 30.53
C ARG A 19 12.40 22.52 29.93
N ASN A 20 12.03 23.79 29.76
CA ASN A 20 10.71 24.19 29.26
C ASN A 20 10.55 23.95 27.75
N ILE A 21 11.62 24.11 26.96
CA ILE A 21 11.59 23.94 25.49
C ILE A 21 11.37 22.46 25.12
N VAL A 22 12.01 21.55 25.86
CA VAL A 22 11.84 20.10 25.67
C VAL A 22 10.42 19.68 26.04
N LEU A 23 9.90 20.13 27.19
CA LEU A 23 8.53 19.84 27.63
C LEU A 23 7.48 20.35 26.64
N TYR A 24 7.64 21.56 26.09
CA TYR A 24 6.69 22.11 25.12
C TYR A 24 6.61 21.27 23.83
N ARG A 25 7.75 20.83 23.29
CA ARG A 25 7.78 19.97 22.09
C ARG A 25 7.14 18.60 22.32
N ILE A 26 7.36 17.99 23.49
CA ILE A 26 6.72 16.71 23.87
C ILE A 26 5.20 16.90 24.01
N PHE A 27 4.76 17.97 24.67
CA PHE A 27 3.34 18.25 24.89
C PHE A 27 2.59 18.55 23.58
N ALA A 28 3.17 19.37 22.70
CA ALA A 28 2.60 19.66 21.38
C ALA A 28 2.47 18.39 20.52
N SER A 29 3.50 17.53 20.52
CA SER A 29 3.47 16.23 19.84
C SER A 29 2.32 15.36 20.33
N ALA A 30 2.21 15.15 21.65
CA ALA A 30 1.14 14.36 22.26
C ALA A 30 -0.28 14.87 21.91
N MET A 31 -0.48 16.20 21.94
CA MET A 31 -1.76 16.81 21.57
C MET A 31 -2.17 16.53 20.12
N PHE A 32 -1.24 16.58 19.17
CA PHE A 32 -1.54 16.25 17.76
C PHE A 32 -1.84 14.76 17.58
N THR A 33 -1.15 13.86 18.30
CA THR A 33 -1.47 12.41 18.27
C THR A 33 -2.88 12.15 18.79
N ILE A 34 -3.29 12.80 19.87
CA ILE A 34 -4.64 12.65 20.46
C ILE A 34 -5.72 13.18 19.51
N LEU A 35 -5.52 14.35 18.89
CA LEU A 35 -6.46 14.87 17.88
C LEU A 35 -6.60 13.94 16.68
N PHE A 36 -5.49 13.37 16.19
CA PHE A 36 -5.49 12.44 15.05
C PHE A 36 -6.27 11.15 15.38
N ILE A 37 -6.09 10.59 16.58
CA ILE A 37 -6.83 9.40 17.03
C ILE A 37 -8.34 9.71 17.15
N ALA A 38 -8.70 10.89 17.66
CA ALA A 38 -10.08 11.32 17.78
C ALA A 38 -10.76 11.49 16.41
N THR A 39 -10.12 12.14 15.44
CA THR A 39 -10.70 12.30 14.09
C THR A 39 -10.83 10.97 13.35
N LEU A 40 -9.86 10.06 13.52
CA LEU A 40 -9.92 8.70 12.95
C LEU A 40 -11.08 7.89 13.52
N SER A 41 -11.36 8.04 14.82
CA SER A 41 -12.44 7.33 15.52
C SER A 41 -13.84 7.79 15.11
N VAL A 42 -14.00 9.06 14.70
CA VAL A 42 -15.27 9.58 14.15
C VAL A 42 -15.52 9.06 12.75
N LEU A 43 -14.49 9.01 11.89
CA LEU A 43 -14.59 8.55 10.50
C LEU A 43 -14.87 7.04 10.35
N LEU A 44 -14.55 6.23 11.36
CA LEU A 44 -14.75 4.78 11.33
C LEU A 44 -16.14 4.30 11.80
N ASN A 45 -16.96 5.19 12.39
CA ASN A 45 -18.20 4.81 13.10
C ASN A 45 -19.52 5.14 12.37
N THR A 46 -19.48 5.57 11.11
CA THR A 46 -20.68 5.87 10.31
C THR A 46 -20.96 4.78 9.28
N ASN A 47 -21.89 3.85 9.56
CA ASN A 47 -22.60 3.06 8.54
C ASN A 47 -23.95 2.50 9.07
N PRO A 48 -24.90 2.10 8.19
CA PRO A 48 -26.31 1.88 8.54
C PRO A 48 -26.70 0.42 8.86
N ALA A 49 -27.91 0.23 9.39
CA ALA A 49 -28.59 -1.08 9.56
C ALA A 49 -29.15 -1.61 8.22
N PRO A 50 -29.43 -2.93 8.04
CA PRO A 50 -30.67 -3.55 8.57
C PRO A 50 -30.48 -4.94 9.25
N PRO A 51 -31.19 -6.07 8.94
CA PRO A 51 -32.19 -6.64 9.87
C PRO A 51 -31.92 -8.09 10.39
N SER A 52 -32.96 -8.70 10.98
CA SER A 52 -32.98 -9.74 12.04
C SER A 52 -33.06 -11.24 11.64
N HIS A 53 -32.75 -12.12 12.62
CA HIS A 53 -33.06 -13.58 12.73
C HIS A 53 -32.32 -14.54 11.76
N ASP A 54 -31.95 -15.80 12.06
CA ASP A 54 -31.58 -16.56 13.30
C ASP A 54 -31.16 -18.01 12.86
N SER A 55 -30.65 -19.00 13.63
CA SER A 55 -30.20 -19.17 15.03
C SER A 55 -29.38 -20.47 15.18
N VAL A 56 -28.54 -20.60 16.25
CA VAL A 56 -28.18 -21.88 16.94
C VAL A 56 -27.31 -22.93 16.17
N ILE A 57 -26.85 -24.07 16.73
CA ILE A 57 -25.81 -24.36 17.78
C ILE A 57 -25.61 -25.91 17.87
N PRO A 58 -24.53 -26.52 18.45
CA PRO A 58 -23.11 -26.14 18.66
C PRO A 58 -22.09 -27.23 18.14
N SER A 59 -20.76 -27.08 18.34
CA SER A 59 -19.88 -28.19 18.78
C SER A 59 -18.46 -27.78 19.25
N SER A 60 -18.12 -28.24 20.45
CA SER A 60 -16.80 -28.43 21.12
C SER A 60 -15.46 -28.09 20.41
N GLY A 61 -14.66 -27.19 21.03
CA GLY A 61 -13.23 -26.98 20.69
C GLY A 61 -12.52 -25.94 21.59
N ASN A 62 -12.16 -26.30 22.83
CA ASN A 62 -11.70 -25.34 23.85
C ASN A 62 -10.18 -25.05 23.84
N ALA A 63 -9.82 -23.77 23.66
CA ALA A 63 -8.70 -23.11 24.36
C ALA A 63 -8.70 -21.59 24.11
N TYR A 64 -8.76 -21.17 22.84
CA TYR A 64 -8.53 -19.77 22.44
C TYR A 64 -9.80 -18.90 22.43
N MET A 65 -10.99 -19.50 22.30
CA MET A 65 -12.28 -18.79 22.20
C MET A 65 -12.68 -17.98 23.45
N GLN A 66 -12.06 -18.22 24.62
CA GLN A 66 -12.48 -17.65 25.91
C GLN A 66 -12.46 -16.11 25.93
N ARG A 67 -11.60 -15.46 25.13
CA ARG A 67 -11.55 -13.99 25.04
C ARG A 67 -12.58 -13.37 24.08
N THR A 68 -13.00 -14.10 23.05
CA THR A 68 -13.95 -13.59 22.05
C THR A 68 -15.40 -13.76 22.48
N PHE A 69 -15.73 -14.84 23.20
CA PHE A 69 -17.13 -15.14 23.55
C PHE A 69 -17.76 -14.19 24.59
N LEU A 70 -16.96 -13.41 25.33
CA LEU A 70 -17.49 -12.33 26.17
C LEU A 70 -18.14 -11.21 25.34
N ALA A 71 -17.67 -10.97 24.12
CA ALA A 71 -18.24 -9.98 23.20
C ALA A 71 -19.52 -10.48 22.49
N LEU A 72 -19.78 -11.79 22.49
CA LEU A 72 -21.01 -12.38 21.92
C LEU A 72 -22.15 -12.53 22.93
N LYS A 73 -21.89 -12.25 24.22
CA LYS A 73 -22.90 -12.16 25.30
C LYS A 73 -23.04 -10.76 25.91
N SER A 74 -22.23 -9.80 25.50
CA SER A 74 -22.45 -8.38 25.81
C SER A 74 -23.62 -7.86 24.98
N ASP A 75 -24.73 -7.53 25.65
CA ASP A 75 -25.89 -6.84 25.06
C ASP A 75 -25.43 -5.66 24.16
N PRO A 76 -25.82 -5.59 22.89
CA PRO A 76 -25.39 -4.53 21.98
C PRO A 76 -25.82 -3.13 22.44
N LEU A 77 -26.92 -2.99 23.19
CA LEU A 77 -27.33 -1.72 23.80
C LEU A 77 -26.35 -1.33 24.91
N ARG A 78 -26.00 -2.25 25.81
CA ARG A 78 -24.97 -2.05 26.83
C ARG A 78 -23.60 -1.73 26.22
N THR A 79 -23.15 -2.45 25.20
CA THR A 79 -21.87 -2.18 24.53
C THR A 79 -21.85 -0.79 23.89
N ARG A 80 -22.97 -0.35 23.29
CA ARG A 80 -23.15 1.02 22.77
C ARG A 80 -23.19 2.06 23.90
N LEU A 81 -23.83 1.75 25.02
CA LEU A 81 -23.92 2.61 26.21
C LEU A 81 -22.55 2.80 26.86
N ASP A 82 -21.74 1.75 26.97
CA ASP A 82 -20.36 1.79 27.48
C ASP A 82 -19.46 2.63 26.54
N LEU A 83 -19.64 2.53 25.23
CA LEU A 83 -18.95 3.37 24.25
C LEU A 83 -19.34 4.85 24.38
N ILE A 84 -20.62 5.16 24.60
CA ILE A 84 -21.12 6.52 24.84
C ILE A 84 -20.55 7.09 26.15
N HIS A 85 -20.55 6.31 27.24
CA HIS A 85 -19.94 6.73 28.51
C HIS A 85 -18.43 6.97 28.38
N LYS A 86 -17.72 6.11 27.63
CA LYS A 86 -16.31 6.32 27.32
C LYS A 86 -16.09 7.64 26.56
N GLN A 87 -16.84 7.86 25.47
CA GLN A 87 -16.75 9.10 24.69
C GLN A 87 -17.06 10.34 25.54
N ALA A 88 -18.05 10.27 26.44
CA ALA A 88 -18.36 11.35 27.38
C ALA A 88 -17.19 11.62 28.35
N ASN A 89 -16.58 10.58 28.91
CA ASN A 89 -15.42 10.70 29.80
C ASN A 89 -14.17 11.24 29.08
N ASP A 90 -13.94 10.82 27.83
CA ASP A 90 -12.86 11.33 26.99
C ASP A 90 -13.07 12.83 26.70
N HIS A 91 -14.30 13.27 26.39
CA HIS A 91 -14.63 14.69 26.23
C HIS A 91 -14.55 15.49 27.55
N ILE A 92 -14.98 14.94 28.68
CA ILE A 92 -14.82 15.57 30.01
C ILE A 92 -13.33 15.79 30.33
N THR A 93 -12.49 14.80 30.01
CA THR A 93 -11.03 14.90 30.17
C THR A 93 -10.45 16.01 29.28
N LEU A 94 -10.89 16.08 28.02
CA LEU A 94 -10.49 17.13 27.07
C LEU A 94 -10.90 18.52 27.56
N VAL A 95 -12.15 18.71 27.98
CA VAL A 95 -12.66 20.00 28.52
C VAL A 95 -11.89 20.42 29.77
N ASN A 96 -11.59 19.49 30.68
CA ASN A 96 -10.79 19.77 31.87
C ASN A 96 -9.35 20.19 31.52
N ALA A 97 -8.73 19.56 30.51
CA ALA A 97 -7.40 19.95 30.02
C ALA A 97 -7.39 21.37 29.42
N TYR A 98 -8.37 21.71 28.58
CA TYR A 98 -8.53 23.08 28.05
C TYR A 98 -8.83 24.10 29.15
N ALA A 99 -9.65 23.77 30.15
CA ALA A 99 -9.93 24.63 31.29
C ALA A 99 -8.68 24.88 32.15
N ALA A 100 -7.85 23.84 32.38
CA ALA A 100 -6.57 23.99 33.07
C ALA A 100 -5.58 24.87 32.28
N TYR A 101 -5.50 24.69 30.95
CA TYR A 101 -4.68 25.52 30.08
C TYR A 101 -5.13 26.99 30.10
N ALA A 102 -6.43 27.26 29.98
CA ALA A 102 -6.99 28.61 30.04
C ALA A 102 -6.75 29.30 31.39
N ARG A 103 -6.88 28.56 32.51
CA ARG A 103 -6.51 29.06 33.85
C ARG A 103 -5.04 29.45 33.93
N LYS A 104 -4.13 28.60 33.41
CA LYS A 104 -2.69 28.91 33.37
C LYS A 104 -2.42 30.17 32.54
N LEU A 105 -2.96 30.25 31.32
CA LEU A 105 -2.76 31.39 30.42
C LEU A 105 -3.23 32.70 31.06
N LYS A 106 -4.40 32.69 31.74
CA LYS A 106 -4.89 33.85 32.51
C LYS A 106 -3.91 34.27 33.62
N LEU A 107 -3.36 33.32 34.38
CA LEU A 107 -2.41 33.60 35.45
C LEU A 107 -1.08 34.17 34.92
N ASP A 108 -0.55 33.62 33.83
CA ASP A 108 0.71 34.07 33.25
C ASP A 108 0.58 35.47 32.62
N ILE A 109 -0.53 35.78 31.93
CA ILE A 109 -0.86 37.14 31.46
C ILE A 109 -1.04 38.10 32.64
N SER A 110 -1.74 37.69 33.69
CA SER A 110 -1.95 38.52 34.89
C SER A 110 -0.63 38.83 35.63
N ARG A 111 0.35 37.92 35.57
CA ARG A 111 1.71 38.16 36.09
C ARG A 111 2.46 39.17 35.21
N GLN A 112 2.42 39.02 33.89
CA GLN A 112 3.06 39.96 32.96
C GLN A 112 2.53 41.39 33.13
N LEU A 113 1.21 41.57 33.20
CA LEU A 113 0.60 42.90 33.37
C LEU A 113 1.13 43.63 34.61
N ARG A 114 1.11 42.96 35.78
CA ARG A 114 1.62 43.55 37.03
C ARG A 114 3.08 43.97 36.94
N MET A 115 3.93 43.15 36.31
CA MET A 115 5.34 43.51 36.12
C MET A 115 5.50 44.77 35.25
N PHE A 116 4.67 44.95 34.22
CA PHE A 116 4.67 46.20 33.44
C PHE A 116 4.16 47.40 34.23
N ASP A 117 3.10 47.26 35.03
CA ASP A 117 2.62 48.32 35.94
C ASP A 117 3.72 48.73 36.93
N ASP A 118 4.42 47.76 37.52
CA ASP A 118 5.52 47.99 38.46
C ASP A 118 6.72 48.66 37.78
N PHE A 119 7.06 48.32 36.52
CA PHE A 119 8.06 49.06 35.75
C PHE A 119 7.61 50.49 35.43
N ALA A 120 6.35 50.71 35.04
CA ALA A 120 5.82 52.03 34.73
C ALA A 120 5.88 52.98 35.95
N ARG A 121 5.54 52.47 37.14
CA ARG A 121 5.75 53.18 38.42
C ARG A 121 7.22 53.45 38.68
N ASN A 122 8.08 52.43 38.60
CA ASN A 122 9.52 52.55 38.81
C ASN A 122 10.25 53.54 37.87
N PHE A 123 9.71 53.84 36.68
CA PHE A 123 10.20 54.92 35.82
C PHE A 123 9.56 56.28 36.16
N SER A 124 8.28 56.30 36.53
CA SER A 124 7.57 57.51 36.96
C SER A 124 8.19 58.09 38.24
N ASP A 125 8.46 57.24 39.24
CA ASP A 125 9.10 57.61 40.51
C ASP A 125 10.51 58.19 40.28
N LEU A 126 11.25 57.63 39.31
CA LEU A 126 12.56 58.15 38.89
C LEU A 126 12.47 59.53 38.23
N ALA A 127 11.50 59.72 37.34
CA ALA A 127 11.23 61.01 36.70
C ALA A 127 10.62 62.06 37.64
N ALA A 128 10.09 61.63 38.79
CA ALA A 128 9.52 62.48 39.84
C ALA A 128 10.50 62.80 40.98
N ARG A 129 11.71 62.21 41.01
CA ARG A 129 12.72 62.54 42.03
C ARG A 129 13.08 64.05 41.94
N PRO A 130 13.03 64.81 43.05
CA PRO A 130 13.34 66.23 43.04
C PRO A 130 14.85 66.46 42.86
N GLY A 131 15.29 66.60 41.61
CA GLY A 131 16.68 66.85 41.23
C GLY A 131 16.74 67.63 39.92
N ARG A 132 16.56 68.95 40.00
CA ARG A 132 16.49 69.92 38.87
C ARG A 132 15.37 69.65 37.86
N ARG A 133 14.18 70.20 38.15
CA ARG A 133 13.49 70.98 37.11
C ARG A 133 14.15 72.36 37.11
N THR A 134 14.43 72.89 35.91
CA THR A 134 14.97 74.24 35.74
C THR A 134 13.85 75.27 35.81
N GLU A 135 13.78 75.98 36.94
CA GLU A 135 13.38 77.39 36.93
C GLU A 135 14.59 78.21 36.44
N PRO A 136 14.40 79.37 35.77
CA PRO A 136 15.50 80.13 35.18
C PRO A 136 16.23 81.04 36.19
N GLU A 137 17.50 81.32 35.87
CA GLU A 137 18.27 82.53 36.25
C GLU A 137 18.30 82.92 37.74
N ASP A 138 19.29 82.41 38.47
CA ASP A 138 20.36 83.28 39.01
C ASP A 138 21.58 82.47 39.51
N GLU A 139 22.71 83.15 39.72
CA GLU A 139 24.04 82.53 39.92
C GLU A 139 24.29 81.94 41.31
N VAL A 140 24.57 80.62 41.39
CA VAL A 140 25.51 80.05 42.37
C VAL A 140 26.34 78.96 41.71
N GLU A 141 27.66 79.12 41.72
CA GLU A 141 28.63 78.12 41.25
C GLU A 141 28.72 76.96 42.26
N GLY A 142 27.85 75.97 42.11
CA GLY A 142 27.79 74.77 42.95
C GLY A 142 27.94 73.50 42.12
N THR A 143 29.00 72.72 42.37
CA THR A 143 29.27 71.47 41.66
C THR A 143 28.06 70.54 41.73
N ALA A 144 27.48 70.23 40.57
CA ALA A 144 26.67 69.03 40.43
C ALA A 144 27.58 67.84 40.76
N ASP A 145 27.27 67.10 41.83
CA ASP A 145 28.03 65.92 42.20
C ASP A 145 28.06 64.94 41.02
N GLU A 146 29.22 64.85 40.36
CA GLU A 146 29.34 64.15 39.08
C GLU A 146 29.11 62.65 39.29
N ASP A 147 29.50 62.12 40.45
CA ASP A 147 29.27 60.72 40.80
C ASP A 147 27.80 60.45 41.15
N LEU A 148 27.06 61.41 41.71
CA LEU A 148 25.60 61.31 41.87
C LEU A 148 24.88 61.25 40.50
N VAL A 149 25.32 62.06 39.53
CA VAL A 149 24.79 62.03 38.15
C VAL A 149 25.14 60.70 37.47
N ARG A 150 26.39 60.25 37.57
CA ARG A 150 26.83 58.93 37.04
C ARG A 150 26.09 57.77 37.71
N GLN A 151 25.77 57.86 39.00
CA GLN A 151 24.98 56.86 39.73
C GLN A 151 23.53 56.81 39.23
N LEU A 152 22.90 57.97 39.01
CA LEU A 152 21.56 58.06 38.44
C LEU A 152 21.52 57.53 37.00
N GLU A 153 22.50 57.90 36.17
CA GLU A 153 22.65 57.34 34.81
C GLU A 153 22.74 55.82 34.83
N LYS A 154 23.52 55.25 35.75
CA LYS A 154 23.69 53.80 35.90
C LYS A 154 22.38 53.13 36.31
N GLU A 155 21.67 53.67 37.31
CA GLU A 155 20.36 53.17 37.75
C GLU A 155 19.34 53.18 36.60
N VAL A 156 19.30 54.27 35.81
CA VAL A 156 18.44 54.38 34.63
C VAL A 156 18.85 53.38 33.54
N LYS A 157 20.15 53.25 33.22
CA LYS A 157 20.66 52.32 32.20
C LYS A 157 20.35 50.86 32.56
N ASP A 158 20.52 50.46 33.82
CA ASP A 158 20.21 49.10 34.27
C ASP A 158 18.69 48.83 34.30
N ARG A 159 17.86 49.78 34.77
CA ARG A 159 16.38 49.63 34.70
C ARG A 159 15.87 49.54 33.26
N VAL A 160 16.37 50.38 32.35
CA VAL A 160 16.04 50.34 30.90
C VAL A 160 16.47 49.01 30.27
N LYS A 161 17.62 48.48 30.64
CA LYS A 161 18.11 47.16 30.20
C LYS A 161 17.18 46.02 30.65
N ILE A 162 16.75 46.02 31.92
CA ILE A 162 15.81 45.02 32.44
C ILE A 162 14.45 45.12 31.74
N ALA A 163 13.91 46.33 31.58
CA ALA A 163 12.64 46.55 30.88
C ALA A 163 12.70 46.07 29.41
N ARG A 164 13.79 46.34 28.69
CA ARG A 164 14.01 45.84 27.31
C ARG A 164 14.06 44.31 27.23
N LEU A 165 14.67 43.64 28.20
CA LEU A 165 14.70 42.17 28.27
C LEU A 165 13.30 41.58 28.50
N MET A 166 12.52 42.16 29.42
CA MET A 166 11.13 41.72 29.69
C MET A 166 10.19 41.97 28.50
N ILE A 167 10.36 43.10 27.80
CA ILE A 167 9.65 43.38 26.54
C ILE A 167 10.04 42.35 25.46
N ALA A 168 11.31 41.96 25.36
CA ALA A 168 11.76 40.96 24.39
C ALA A 168 11.22 39.55 24.70
N GLU A 169 11.22 39.11 25.96
CA GLU A 169 10.67 37.81 26.38
C GLU A 169 9.15 37.74 26.18
N SER A 170 8.44 38.80 26.59
CA SER A 170 6.98 38.88 26.44
C SER A 170 6.52 39.06 24.99
N LYS A 171 7.40 39.50 24.07
CA LYS A 171 7.07 39.84 22.68
C LYS A 171 6.25 38.77 21.97
N GLU A 172 6.57 37.49 22.16
CA GLU A 172 5.83 36.35 21.58
C GLU A 172 4.35 36.29 21.99
N SER A 173 3.99 36.84 23.15
CA SER A 173 2.60 36.90 23.64
C SER A 173 1.75 37.90 22.86
N TYR A 174 2.36 38.93 22.27
CA TYR A 174 1.66 40.05 21.63
C TYR A 174 1.94 40.14 20.11
N ASP A 175 3.12 39.76 19.65
CA ASP A 175 3.51 39.80 18.24
C ASP A 175 2.86 38.67 17.43
N ASN A 176 1.81 39.03 16.71
CA ASN A 176 1.09 38.10 15.85
C ASN A 176 1.90 37.67 14.60
N GLN A 177 2.90 38.45 14.15
CA GLN A 177 3.79 38.02 13.07
C GLN A 177 4.70 36.88 13.52
N ILE A 178 5.25 36.95 14.74
CA ILE A 178 6.03 35.85 15.34
C ILE A 178 5.15 34.60 15.51
N LYS A 179 3.90 34.74 15.99
CA LYS A 179 2.97 33.59 16.10
C LYS A 179 2.66 32.97 14.74
N ILE A 180 2.38 33.80 13.71
CA ILE A 180 2.13 33.34 12.34
C ILE A 180 3.37 32.63 11.78
N GLN A 181 4.58 33.15 12.02
CA GLN A 181 5.81 32.51 11.55
C GLN A 181 6.03 31.16 12.23
N LYS A 182 5.94 31.08 13.57
CA LYS A 182 6.04 29.80 14.29
C LYS A 182 4.99 28.78 13.85
N LEU A 183 3.78 29.22 13.50
CA LEU A 183 2.75 28.35 12.93
C LEU A 183 3.14 27.86 11.52
N LYS A 184 3.66 28.72 10.64
CA LYS A 184 4.20 28.33 9.32
C LYS A 184 5.35 27.32 9.46
N ASP A 185 6.31 27.59 10.34
CA ASP A 185 7.45 26.71 10.61
C ASP A 185 6.99 25.34 11.11
N THR A 186 5.97 25.31 11.98
CA THR A 186 5.34 24.09 12.49
C THR A 186 4.62 23.32 11.37
N ILE A 187 3.83 24.00 10.54
CA ILE A 187 3.15 23.39 9.38
C ILE A 187 4.17 22.81 8.40
N PHE A 188 5.25 23.52 8.12
CA PHE A 188 6.32 23.05 7.25
C PHE A 188 6.99 21.79 7.82
N SER A 189 7.39 21.82 9.09
CA SER A 189 8.03 20.68 9.77
C SER A 189 7.11 19.45 9.85
N VAL A 190 5.82 19.64 10.16
CA VAL A 190 4.82 18.55 10.14
C VAL A 190 4.62 18.01 8.73
N ASN A 191 4.63 18.86 7.70
CA ASN A 191 4.56 18.43 6.31
C ASN A 191 5.81 17.64 5.87
N GLU A 192 7.03 18.04 6.27
CA GLU A 192 8.24 17.25 6.04
C GLU A 192 8.17 15.87 6.70
N LEU A 193 7.70 15.80 7.95
CA LEU A 193 7.46 14.54 8.65
C LEU A 193 6.41 13.67 7.94
N LEU A 194 5.32 14.27 7.44
CA LEU A 194 4.31 13.58 6.64
C LEU A 194 4.86 13.05 5.30
N VAL A 195 5.68 13.83 4.60
CA VAL A 195 6.36 13.40 3.36
C VAL A 195 7.33 12.26 3.64
N LYS A 196 8.09 12.33 4.75
CA LYS A 196 8.99 11.24 5.18
C LYS A 196 8.21 9.98 5.55
N ALA A 197 7.12 10.11 6.29
CA ALA A 197 6.24 8.99 6.65
C ALA A 197 5.61 8.33 5.42
N LYS A 198 5.12 9.13 4.45
CA LYS A 198 4.59 8.63 3.17
C LYS A 198 5.64 7.85 2.37
N LYS A 199 6.86 8.37 2.25
CA LYS A 199 7.98 7.67 1.58
C LYS A 199 8.31 6.35 2.27
N ASN A 200 8.42 6.34 3.60
CA ASN A 200 8.68 5.12 4.37
C ASN A 200 7.55 4.09 4.21
N GLY A 201 6.29 4.52 4.25
CA GLY A 201 5.13 3.66 4.04
C GLY A 201 5.07 3.05 2.63
N GLN A 202 5.42 3.82 1.59
CA GLN A 202 5.54 3.31 0.22
C GLN A 202 6.63 2.23 0.10
N VAL A 203 7.80 2.43 0.74
CA VAL A 203 8.87 1.43 0.74
C VAL A 203 8.45 0.17 1.51
N ALA A 204 7.85 0.31 2.71
CA ALA A 204 7.37 -0.82 3.50
C ALA A 204 6.27 -1.62 2.77
N SER A 205 5.32 -0.94 2.13
CA SER A 205 4.28 -1.56 1.30
C SER A 205 4.88 -2.29 0.09
N LEU A 206 5.88 -1.72 -0.59
CA LEU A 206 6.55 -2.38 -1.71
C LEU A 206 7.37 -3.61 -1.29
N ILE A 207 7.93 -3.61 -0.07
CA ILE A 207 8.59 -4.80 0.51
C ILE A 207 7.53 -5.87 0.79
N ALA A 208 6.47 -5.55 1.54
CA ALA A 208 5.39 -6.48 1.87
C ALA A 208 4.69 -7.08 0.63
N ALA A 209 4.57 -6.30 -0.45
CA ALA A 209 4.01 -6.73 -1.73
C ALA A 209 4.96 -7.61 -2.59
N LYS A 210 6.24 -7.73 -2.22
CA LYS A 210 7.27 -8.49 -2.94
C LYS A 210 7.88 -9.65 -2.15
N SER A 211 7.79 -9.61 -0.81
CA SER A 211 8.21 -10.71 0.06
C SER A 211 7.20 -11.86 -0.01
N ILE A 212 7.70 -13.10 0.00
CA ILE A 212 6.85 -14.28 0.17
C ILE A 212 6.47 -14.37 1.66
N PRO A 213 5.16 -14.46 2.02
CA PRO A 213 4.72 -14.70 3.39
C PRO A 213 5.30 -15.99 3.97
N LYS A 214 5.60 -15.97 5.29
CA LYS A 214 6.10 -17.16 6.00
C LYS A 214 5.15 -18.35 5.89
N SER A 215 3.85 -18.11 5.87
CA SER A 215 2.79 -19.12 5.72
C SER A 215 2.82 -19.78 4.34
N LEU A 216 2.90 -19.00 3.25
CA LEU A 216 3.02 -19.55 1.89
C LEU A 216 4.36 -20.28 1.67
N HIS A 217 5.46 -19.77 2.21
CA HIS A 217 6.76 -20.46 2.14
C HIS A 217 6.73 -21.79 2.93
N CYS A 218 6.17 -21.78 4.15
CA CYS A 218 5.98 -22.99 4.95
C CYS A 218 5.15 -24.03 4.19
N LEU A 219 4.03 -23.63 3.57
CA LEU A 219 3.17 -24.53 2.81
C LEU A 219 3.92 -25.19 1.65
N ALA A 220 4.63 -24.41 0.84
CA ALA A 220 5.41 -24.93 -0.28
C ALA A 220 6.47 -25.94 0.20
N MET A 221 7.16 -25.65 1.31
CA MET A 221 8.13 -26.57 1.91
C MET A 221 7.48 -27.85 2.43
N ARG A 222 6.31 -27.79 3.10
CA ARG A 222 5.58 -28.98 3.58
C ARG A 222 5.07 -29.86 2.44
N LEU A 223 4.60 -29.28 1.34
CA LEU A 223 4.19 -30.04 0.16
C LEU A 223 5.39 -30.76 -0.51
N VAL A 224 6.57 -30.13 -0.55
CA VAL A 224 7.81 -30.79 -1.02
C VAL A 224 8.29 -31.88 -0.07
N GLU A 225 8.20 -31.65 1.24
CA GLU A 225 8.50 -32.65 2.28
C GLU A 225 7.61 -33.90 2.17
N GLU A 226 6.30 -33.72 1.99
CA GLU A 226 5.34 -34.80 1.71
C GLU A 226 5.69 -35.58 0.43
N ARG A 227 6.16 -34.92 -0.64
CA ARG A 227 6.65 -35.61 -1.85
C ARG A 227 7.85 -36.50 -1.56
N ILE A 228 8.79 -36.01 -0.75
CA ILE A 228 10.05 -36.70 -0.44
C ILE A 228 9.82 -37.85 0.55
N ALA A 229 8.89 -37.69 1.50
CA ALA A 229 8.51 -38.73 2.46
C ALA A 229 7.72 -39.88 1.82
N HIS A 230 6.98 -39.61 0.75
CA HIS A 230 6.04 -40.56 0.14
C HIS A 230 6.11 -40.57 -1.40
N PRO A 231 7.28 -40.87 -2.01
CA PRO A 231 7.48 -40.76 -3.46
C PRO A 231 6.48 -41.60 -4.27
N ASP A 232 6.12 -42.79 -3.78
CA ASP A 232 5.21 -43.73 -4.46
C ASP A 232 3.77 -43.18 -4.59
N LYS A 233 3.36 -42.25 -3.71
CA LYS A 233 2.06 -41.54 -3.83
C LYS A 233 2.09 -40.51 -4.97
N TYR A 234 3.25 -39.93 -5.25
CA TYR A 234 3.43 -38.76 -6.12
C TYR A 234 4.32 -39.08 -7.33
N THR A 235 4.15 -40.30 -7.84
CA THR A 235 4.49 -40.68 -9.21
C THR A 235 3.84 -39.72 -10.21
N GLU A 236 4.56 -39.48 -11.30
CA GLU A 236 4.08 -38.68 -12.43
C GLU A 236 3.08 -39.55 -13.21
N GLU A 237 1.92 -38.98 -13.56
CA GLU A 237 0.88 -39.66 -14.36
C GLU A 237 1.09 -39.36 -15.85
N GLU A 238 0.56 -40.23 -16.72
CA GLU A 238 0.67 -40.06 -18.18
C GLU A 238 -0.21 -38.89 -18.67
N ASP A 239 0.18 -38.23 -19.77
CA ASP A 239 -0.59 -37.12 -20.35
C ASP A 239 -1.99 -37.59 -20.80
N SER A 240 -3.03 -37.06 -20.15
CA SER A 240 -4.44 -37.35 -20.47
C SER A 240 -4.84 -36.71 -21.81
N ALA A 241 -5.64 -37.41 -22.62
CA ALA A 241 -6.05 -36.91 -23.94
C ALA A 241 -6.86 -35.60 -23.87
N GLU A 242 -7.58 -35.40 -22.75
CA GLU A 242 -8.35 -34.21 -22.41
C GLU A 242 -7.48 -32.96 -22.23
N PHE A 243 -6.16 -33.09 -22.02
CA PHE A 243 -5.24 -31.95 -22.03
C PHE A 243 -5.03 -31.37 -23.44
N GLU A 244 -5.43 -32.08 -24.50
CA GLU A 244 -5.25 -31.65 -25.89
C GLU A 244 -6.56 -31.58 -26.71
N ASP A 245 -7.70 -31.99 -26.16
CA ASP A 245 -9.01 -32.03 -26.86
C ASP A 245 -9.61 -30.62 -27.06
N PRO A 246 -9.59 -30.07 -28.29
CA PRO A 246 -10.04 -28.69 -28.54
C PRO A 246 -11.56 -28.49 -28.40
N SER A 247 -12.34 -29.52 -28.05
CA SER A 247 -13.76 -29.39 -27.69
C SER A 247 -13.99 -28.94 -26.24
N LEU A 248 -12.96 -28.97 -25.40
CA LEU A 248 -13.03 -28.62 -23.97
C LEU A 248 -12.67 -27.14 -23.70
N TYR A 249 -12.90 -26.70 -22.46
CA TYR A 249 -12.62 -25.33 -22.02
C TYR A 249 -11.25 -25.26 -21.32
N HIS A 250 -10.23 -24.85 -22.07
CA HIS A 250 -8.85 -24.78 -21.58
C HIS A 250 -8.50 -23.43 -20.93
N TYR A 251 -7.88 -23.49 -19.76
CA TYR A 251 -7.46 -22.35 -18.96
C TYR A 251 -5.94 -22.38 -18.76
N ALA A 252 -5.25 -21.27 -19.02
CA ALA A 252 -3.82 -21.12 -18.75
C ALA A 252 -3.59 -20.28 -17.49
N ILE A 253 -2.90 -20.84 -16.48
CA ILE A 253 -2.60 -20.18 -15.20
C ILE A 253 -1.10 -20.31 -14.92
N PHE A 254 -0.38 -19.19 -14.82
CA PHE A 254 1.08 -19.19 -14.66
C PHE A 254 1.49 -18.57 -13.31
N SER A 255 1.72 -19.41 -12.29
CA SER A 255 2.16 -18.95 -10.96
C SER A 255 2.85 -20.02 -10.12
N ASN A 256 3.72 -19.56 -9.23
CA ASN A 256 4.38 -20.33 -8.19
C ASN A 256 3.54 -20.43 -6.89
N ASN A 257 2.43 -19.70 -6.76
CA ASN A 257 1.67 -19.58 -5.52
C ASN A 257 0.53 -20.60 -5.47
N VAL A 258 0.77 -21.73 -4.80
CA VAL A 258 -0.15 -22.87 -4.71
C VAL A 258 -1.57 -22.48 -4.27
N ILE A 259 -1.73 -21.61 -3.26
CA ILE A 259 -3.08 -21.21 -2.79
C ILE A 259 -3.75 -20.22 -3.76
N ALA A 260 -2.98 -19.37 -4.44
CA ALA A 260 -3.56 -18.49 -5.45
C ALA A 260 -4.11 -19.30 -6.64
N VAL A 261 -3.32 -20.22 -7.18
CA VAL A 261 -3.76 -21.13 -8.24
C VAL A 261 -4.94 -21.98 -7.79
N SER A 262 -4.91 -22.56 -6.58
CA SER A 262 -6.02 -23.38 -6.10
C SER A 262 -7.30 -22.57 -5.88
N VAL A 263 -7.22 -21.29 -5.47
CA VAL A 263 -8.40 -20.39 -5.44
C VAL A 263 -8.92 -20.08 -6.83
N VAL A 264 -8.07 -19.83 -7.84
CA VAL A 264 -8.53 -19.62 -9.22
C VAL A 264 -9.27 -20.87 -9.73
N VAL A 265 -8.67 -22.05 -9.60
CA VAL A 265 -9.24 -23.32 -10.05
C VAL A 265 -10.52 -23.66 -9.26
N ASN A 266 -10.51 -23.62 -7.92
CA ASN A 266 -11.69 -23.89 -7.09
C ASN A 266 -12.83 -22.92 -7.38
N SER A 267 -12.53 -21.64 -7.60
CA SER A 267 -13.56 -20.64 -7.90
C SER A 267 -14.13 -20.79 -9.32
N ALA A 268 -13.33 -21.23 -10.30
CA ALA A 268 -13.83 -21.56 -11.63
C ALA A 268 -14.73 -22.82 -11.59
N VAL A 269 -14.22 -23.92 -11.05
CA VAL A 269 -14.92 -25.21 -10.93
C VAL A 269 -16.23 -25.09 -10.15
N LYS A 270 -16.25 -24.36 -9.03
CA LYS A 270 -17.44 -24.23 -8.17
C LYS A 270 -18.56 -23.36 -8.77
N ASN A 271 -18.27 -22.57 -9.80
CA ASN A 271 -19.26 -21.74 -10.50
C ASN A 271 -19.51 -22.17 -11.96
N ALA A 272 -18.89 -23.26 -12.41
CA ALA A 272 -19.11 -23.85 -13.73
C ALA A 272 -20.39 -24.69 -13.78
N GLN A 273 -21.07 -24.69 -14.93
CA GLN A 273 -22.29 -25.49 -15.15
C GLN A 273 -21.98 -26.95 -15.51
N GLU A 274 -20.85 -27.19 -16.19
CA GLU A 274 -20.39 -28.53 -16.62
C GLU A 274 -18.91 -28.74 -16.24
N PRO A 275 -18.56 -28.86 -14.94
CA PRO A 275 -17.16 -28.75 -14.50
C PRO A 275 -16.19 -29.73 -15.15
N TRP A 276 -16.65 -30.93 -15.54
CA TRP A 276 -15.88 -31.94 -16.28
C TRP A 276 -15.42 -31.50 -17.67
N LYS A 277 -15.92 -30.38 -18.21
CA LYS A 277 -15.41 -29.78 -19.47
C LYS A 277 -14.26 -28.80 -19.27
N HIS A 278 -13.83 -28.56 -18.03
CA HIS A 278 -12.83 -27.53 -17.71
C HIS A 278 -11.46 -28.15 -17.51
N VAL A 279 -10.47 -27.64 -18.24
CA VAL A 279 -9.09 -28.14 -18.26
C VAL A 279 -8.15 -27.01 -17.85
N PHE A 280 -7.47 -27.14 -16.73
CA PHE A 280 -6.59 -26.10 -16.18
C PHE A 280 -5.13 -26.47 -16.36
N HIS A 281 -4.44 -25.76 -17.26
CA HIS A 281 -3.00 -25.86 -17.46
C HIS A 281 -2.29 -24.91 -16.50
N VAL A 282 -1.74 -25.47 -15.43
CA VAL A 282 -0.93 -24.75 -14.46
C VAL A 282 0.54 -24.88 -14.85
N VAL A 283 1.21 -23.75 -15.05
CA VAL A 283 2.68 -23.72 -15.17
C VAL A 283 3.29 -23.01 -13.98
N SER A 284 4.37 -23.58 -13.46
CA SER A 284 5.11 -23.14 -12.29
C SER A 284 6.61 -23.31 -12.54
N ASP A 285 7.47 -22.55 -11.84
CA ASP A 285 8.91 -22.82 -11.87
C ASP A 285 9.26 -24.17 -11.21
N ARG A 286 10.45 -24.70 -11.54
CA ARG A 286 11.04 -25.92 -10.97
C ARG A 286 11.06 -26.00 -9.45
N MET A 287 11.07 -24.87 -8.73
CA MET A 287 11.09 -24.86 -7.27
C MET A 287 9.71 -25.10 -6.66
N ASN A 288 8.64 -24.70 -7.35
CA ASN A 288 7.27 -24.76 -6.85
C ASN A 288 6.40 -25.82 -7.56
N VAL A 289 6.80 -26.31 -8.74
CA VAL A 289 6.04 -27.32 -9.51
C VAL A 289 5.82 -28.62 -8.72
N ALA A 290 6.79 -29.03 -7.90
CA ALA A 290 6.65 -30.20 -7.04
C ALA A 290 5.57 -30.01 -5.95
N ALA A 291 5.53 -28.84 -5.31
CA ALA A 291 4.48 -28.51 -4.35
C ALA A 291 3.10 -28.42 -5.01
N MET A 292 3.04 -27.86 -6.23
CA MET A 292 1.81 -27.72 -7.01
C MET A 292 1.24 -29.09 -7.44
N LYS A 293 2.09 -30.00 -7.95
CA LYS A 293 1.71 -31.40 -8.26
C LYS A 293 1.16 -32.14 -7.02
N VAL A 294 1.83 -32.00 -5.86
CA VAL A 294 1.36 -32.60 -4.60
C VAL A 294 0.01 -32.02 -4.17
N TRP A 295 -0.16 -30.69 -4.22
CA TRP A 295 -1.42 -30.06 -3.80
C TRP A 295 -2.63 -30.61 -4.55
N PHE A 296 -2.59 -30.64 -5.89
CA PHE A 296 -3.73 -31.12 -6.68
C PHE A 296 -3.94 -32.65 -6.60
N LYS A 297 -2.91 -33.42 -6.25
CA LYS A 297 -3.04 -34.86 -5.98
C LYS A 297 -3.58 -35.17 -4.57
N MET A 298 -3.25 -34.34 -3.57
CA MET A 298 -3.84 -34.40 -2.21
C MET A 298 -5.27 -33.84 -2.17
N ARG A 299 -5.57 -32.85 -3.02
CA ARG A 299 -6.87 -32.19 -3.16
C ARG A 299 -7.33 -32.20 -4.62
N PRO A 300 -7.84 -33.33 -5.12
CA PRO A 300 -8.45 -33.41 -6.45
C PRO A 300 -9.60 -32.39 -6.59
N VAL A 301 -9.71 -31.80 -7.77
CA VAL A 301 -10.77 -30.85 -8.10
C VAL A 301 -12.14 -31.54 -8.15
N GLY A 302 -13.15 -30.84 -7.63
CA GLY A 302 -14.53 -31.31 -7.66
C GLY A 302 -15.12 -31.37 -9.08
N GLY A 303 -16.19 -32.16 -9.24
CA GLY A 303 -17.00 -32.17 -10.46
C GLY A 303 -16.34 -32.78 -11.71
N GLY A 304 -15.15 -33.38 -11.58
CA GLY A 304 -14.46 -34.06 -12.67
C GLY A 304 -13.64 -33.14 -13.59
N ALA A 305 -13.34 -31.91 -13.18
CA ALA A 305 -12.45 -31.03 -13.93
C ALA A 305 -11.02 -31.61 -14.03
N HIS A 306 -10.30 -31.26 -15.09
CA HIS A 306 -8.93 -31.74 -15.33
C HIS A 306 -7.91 -30.65 -14.94
N VAL A 307 -6.82 -31.03 -14.27
CA VAL A 307 -5.72 -30.10 -13.93
C VAL A 307 -4.39 -30.71 -14.35
N GLU A 308 -3.71 -30.02 -15.28
CA GLU A 308 -2.34 -30.32 -15.69
C GLU A 308 -1.39 -29.40 -14.91
N VAL A 309 -0.25 -29.93 -14.44
CA VAL A 309 0.79 -29.14 -13.76
C VAL A 309 2.14 -29.41 -14.41
N LYS A 310 2.64 -28.46 -15.21
CA LYS A 310 3.93 -28.56 -15.92
C LYS A 310 4.95 -27.53 -15.40
N ALA A 311 6.23 -27.87 -15.50
CA ALA A 311 7.32 -26.94 -15.19
C ALA A 311 7.54 -25.97 -16.35
N VAL A 312 8.19 -24.84 -16.10
CA VAL A 312 8.65 -23.97 -17.21
C VAL A 312 9.67 -24.70 -18.07
N GLU A 313 10.50 -25.53 -17.43
CA GLU A 313 11.59 -26.29 -18.03
C GLU A 313 11.12 -27.44 -18.97
N ASP A 314 9.85 -27.83 -18.91
CA ASP A 314 9.29 -28.91 -19.76
C ASP A 314 9.11 -28.43 -21.23
N TYR A 315 9.01 -27.12 -21.46
CA TYR A 315 8.78 -26.53 -22.78
C TYR A 315 10.10 -26.27 -23.53
N ALA A 316 10.58 -27.26 -24.28
CA ALA A 316 11.90 -27.23 -24.96
C ALA A 316 12.18 -26.02 -25.89
N PHE A 317 11.15 -25.29 -26.34
CA PHE A 317 11.31 -24.05 -27.12
C PHE A 317 11.77 -22.85 -26.26
N LEU A 318 11.66 -22.91 -24.92
CA LEU A 318 12.05 -21.87 -23.99
C LEU A 318 13.57 -21.85 -23.76
N ASN A 319 14.31 -21.52 -24.80
CA ASN A 319 15.76 -21.30 -24.77
C ASN A 319 16.09 -19.86 -25.22
N SER A 320 17.27 -19.35 -24.84
CA SER A 320 17.71 -17.98 -25.16
C SER A 320 18.02 -17.72 -26.63
N SER A 321 18.07 -18.76 -27.47
CA SER A 321 18.17 -18.57 -28.93
C SER A 321 16.83 -18.13 -29.53
N TYR A 322 15.70 -18.57 -28.95
CA TYR A 322 14.35 -18.23 -29.41
C TYR A 322 13.70 -17.10 -28.58
N VAL A 323 13.79 -17.16 -27.25
CA VAL A 323 13.11 -16.26 -26.30
C VAL A 323 13.97 -15.03 -25.98
N PRO A 324 13.61 -13.80 -26.42
CA PRO A 324 14.46 -12.62 -26.22
C PRO A 324 14.69 -12.26 -24.75
N VAL A 325 13.70 -12.53 -23.89
CA VAL A 325 13.77 -12.24 -22.45
C VAL A 325 14.76 -13.15 -21.74
N LEU A 326 14.85 -14.44 -22.11
CA LEU A 326 15.88 -15.35 -21.59
C LEU A 326 17.27 -14.86 -22.00
N ARG A 327 17.44 -14.47 -23.26
CA ARG A 327 18.71 -13.91 -23.76
C ARG A 327 19.14 -12.65 -23.00
N GLN A 328 18.19 -11.76 -22.70
CA GLN A 328 18.41 -10.55 -21.88
C GLN A 328 18.72 -10.88 -20.41
N MET A 329 18.14 -11.95 -19.84
CA MET A 329 18.45 -12.43 -18.49
C MET A 329 19.88 -13.01 -18.42
N GLU A 330 20.24 -13.85 -19.39
CA GLU A 330 21.57 -14.47 -19.47
C GLU A 330 22.67 -13.42 -19.70
N SER A 331 22.47 -12.47 -20.62
CA SER A 331 23.44 -11.40 -20.86
C SER A 331 23.60 -10.46 -19.66
N ALA A 332 22.51 -10.12 -18.97
CA ALA A 332 22.56 -9.27 -17.79
C ALA A 332 23.21 -9.94 -16.56
N ASN A 333 23.21 -11.28 -16.46
CA ASN A 333 23.93 -11.98 -15.38
C ASN A 333 25.46 -11.83 -15.48
N TYR A 334 26.00 -11.40 -16.62
CA TYR A 334 27.42 -11.06 -16.80
C TYR A 334 27.77 -9.58 -16.49
N GLY A 335 26.79 -8.75 -16.09
CA GLY A 335 27.02 -7.35 -15.73
C GLY A 335 26.38 -6.94 -14.41
N ASP A 336 26.93 -5.95 -13.72
CA ASP A 336 26.46 -5.50 -12.39
C ASP A 336 25.19 -4.62 -12.45
N ASN A 337 24.20 -5.05 -13.25
CA ASN A 337 22.96 -4.33 -13.52
C ASN A 337 21.80 -4.87 -12.66
N ALA A 338 21.81 -4.52 -11.37
CA ALA A 338 20.77 -4.88 -10.39
C ALA A 338 19.32 -4.52 -10.81
N LYS A 339 19.11 -3.72 -11.86
CA LYS A 339 17.80 -3.44 -12.48
C LYS A 339 17.07 -4.70 -12.99
N LEU A 340 17.78 -5.68 -13.55
CA LEU A 340 17.14 -6.88 -14.11
C LEU A 340 16.86 -7.97 -13.06
N ARG A 341 17.49 -7.88 -11.88
CA ARG A 341 17.30 -8.78 -10.72
C ARG A 341 15.97 -8.52 -9.98
N ASN A 342 14.91 -8.23 -10.73
CA ASN A 342 13.64 -7.70 -10.26
C ASN A 342 12.52 -8.68 -10.65
N PRO A 343 11.70 -9.20 -9.71
CA PRO A 343 10.71 -10.27 -9.98
C PRO A 343 9.58 -9.89 -10.97
N LYS A 344 9.58 -8.66 -11.50
CA LYS A 344 8.79 -8.29 -12.68
C LYS A 344 9.28 -8.95 -13.96
N TYR A 345 10.57 -9.30 -14.04
CA TYR A 345 11.14 -10.20 -15.04
C TYR A 345 11.13 -11.63 -14.48
N SER A 346 9.95 -12.17 -14.18
CA SER A 346 9.79 -13.62 -14.02
C SER A 346 9.49 -14.20 -15.39
N LEU A 347 10.26 -15.18 -15.85
CA LEU A 347 10.04 -15.88 -17.12
C LEU A 347 8.59 -16.40 -17.23
N LEU A 348 8.06 -16.89 -16.11
CA LEU A 348 6.69 -17.36 -15.92
C LEU A 348 5.63 -16.33 -16.39
N ASN A 349 5.88 -15.03 -16.16
CA ASN A 349 4.99 -13.98 -16.63
C ASN A 349 5.01 -13.80 -18.16
N HIS A 350 6.14 -14.10 -18.80
CA HIS A 350 6.33 -13.96 -20.24
C HIS A 350 5.81 -15.15 -21.05
N LEU A 351 5.50 -16.28 -20.40
CA LEU A 351 4.83 -17.43 -21.04
C LEU A 351 3.47 -17.07 -21.66
N ARG A 352 2.82 -16.02 -21.16
CA ARG A 352 1.57 -15.48 -21.74
C ARG A 352 1.70 -14.95 -23.17
N PHE A 353 2.89 -14.96 -23.76
CA PHE A 353 3.14 -14.65 -25.17
C PHE A 353 3.48 -15.87 -26.03
N TYR A 354 3.43 -17.09 -25.47
CA TYR A 354 3.77 -18.35 -26.16
C TYR A 354 2.62 -19.37 -26.13
N LEU A 355 1.38 -18.93 -25.90
CA LEU A 355 0.23 -19.81 -25.78
C LEU A 355 0.00 -20.71 -27.02
N PRO A 356 0.17 -20.26 -28.28
CA PRO A 356 0.06 -21.15 -29.44
C PRO A 356 1.16 -22.21 -29.53
N GLU A 357 2.36 -21.91 -29.03
CA GLU A 357 3.54 -22.79 -29.01
C GLU A 357 3.46 -23.80 -27.86
N MET A 358 2.88 -23.42 -26.72
CA MET A 358 2.59 -24.30 -25.58
C MET A 358 1.42 -25.25 -25.88
N TYR A 359 0.40 -24.78 -26.61
CA TYR A 359 -0.84 -25.52 -26.88
C TYR A 359 -1.16 -25.61 -28.39
N PRO A 360 -0.33 -26.30 -29.19
CA PRO A 360 -0.39 -26.27 -30.65
C PRO A 360 -1.67 -26.87 -31.26
N LYS A 361 -2.36 -27.76 -30.53
CA LYS A 361 -3.61 -28.41 -30.96
C LYS A 361 -4.87 -27.60 -30.65
N LEU A 362 -4.79 -26.61 -29.75
CA LEU A 362 -5.95 -25.85 -29.30
C LEU A 362 -6.26 -24.66 -30.22
N HIS A 363 -7.55 -24.39 -30.41
CA HIS A 363 -8.06 -23.22 -31.15
C HIS A 363 -8.26 -21.99 -30.26
N ARG A 364 -8.71 -22.19 -29.01
CA ARG A 364 -9.02 -21.12 -28.04
C ARG A 364 -8.61 -21.50 -26.63
N ILE A 365 -8.08 -20.54 -25.88
CA ILE A 365 -7.66 -20.72 -24.48
C ILE A 365 -7.95 -19.45 -23.65
N LEU A 366 -8.39 -19.62 -22.40
CA LEU A 366 -8.59 -18.51 -21.48
C LEU A 366 -7.38 -18.34 -20.54
N PHE A 367 -6.70 -17.22 -20.64
CA PHE A 367 -5.65 -16.88 -19.69
C PHE A 367 -6.23 -16.25 -18.42
N LEU A 368 -5.81 -16.73 -17.25
CA LEU A 368 -6.13 -16.18 -15.93
C LEU A 368 -4.84 -15.89 -15.14
N ASP A 369 -4.70 -14.68 -14.58
CA ASP A 369 -3.65 -14.39 -13.59
C ASP A 369 -4.02 -15.03 -12.23
N ASP A 370 -3.05 -15.30 -11.35
CA ASP A 370 -3.28 -16.04 -10.09
C ASP A 370 -4.05 -15.26 -9.01
N ASP A 371 -4.16 -13.94 -9.18
CA ASP A 371 -4.83 -13.02 -8.29
C ASP A 371 -6.28 -12.73 -8.67
N VAL A 372 -6.92 -13.61 -9.46
CA VAL A 372 -8.36 -13.54 -9.77
C VAL A 372 -9.22 -14.45 -8.89
N VAL A 373 -10.52 -14.19 -8.93
CA VAL A 373 -11.57 -15.06 -8.41
C VAL A 373 -12.70 -15.12 -9.43
N VAL A 374 -13.12 -16.33 -9.79
CA VAL A 374 -14.28 -16.55 -10.66
C VAL A 374 -15.56 -16.62 -9.80
N GLN A 375 -16.64 -16.06 -10.33
CA GLN A 375 -17.94 -15.96 -9.65
C GLN A 375 -19.12 -16.42 -10.51
N LYS A 376 -18.90 -16.69 -11.80
CA LYS A 376 -19.91 -17.10 -12.77
C LYS A 376 -19.28 -18.08 -13.77
N ASP A 377 -20.11 -18.88 -14.41
CA ASP A 377 -19.69 -19.76 -15.51
C ASP A 377 -19.00 -18.97 -16.65
N LEU A 378 -17.89 -19.50 -17.14
CA LEU A 378 -17.05 -18.86 -18.16
C LEU A 378 -17.17 -19.51 -19.56
N SER A 379 -17.95 -20.59 -19.73
CA SER A 379 -18.11 -21.31 -21.01
C SER A 379 -18.61 -20.41 -22.15
N ALA A 380 -19.36 -19.36 -21.81
CA ALA A 380 -19.87 -18.40 -22.77
C ALA A 380 -18.78 -17.54 -23.43
N LEU A 381 -17.58 -17.41 -22.84
CA LEU A 381 -16.45 -16.71 -23.47
C LEU A 381 -15.99 -17.38 -24.78
N TRP A 382 -16.01 -18.71 -24.84
CA TRP A 382 -15.67 -19.46 -26.07
C TRP A 382 -16.65 -19.19 -27.22
N ARG A 383 -17.90 -18.84 -26.89
CA ARG A 383 -18.99 -18.52 -27.82
C ARG A 383 -19.01 -17.06 -28.27
N ILE A 384 -18.12 -16.21 -27.74
CA ILE A 384 -17.98 -14.82 -28.20
C ILE A 384 -17.29 -14.82 -29.57
N ASP A 385 -17.91 -14.17 -30.56
CA ASP A 385 -17.22 -13.78 -31.79
C ASP A 385 -16.19 -12.70 -31.45
N LEU A 386 -14.96 -12.87 -31.91
CA LEU A 386 -13.84 -11.95 -31.69
C LEU A 386 -13.60 -11.00 -32.87
N ASP A 387 -14.50 -10.96 -33.87
CA ASP A 387 -14.35 -10.17 -35.10
C ASP A 387 -13.09 -10.57 -35.90
N GLY A 388 -12.71 -11.86 -35.83
CA GLY A 388 -11.47 -12.40 -36.38
C GLY A 388 -10.19 -12.03 -35.62
N LYS A 389 -10.28 -11.30 -34.50
CA LYS A 389 -9.14 -10.81 -33.70
C LYS A 389 -8.60 -11.86 -32.74
N VAL A 390 -7.39 -11.59 -32.22
CA VAL A 390 -6.58 -12.51 -31.41
C VAL A 390 -6.96 -12.53 -29.93
N ASN A 391 -7.30 -11.38 -29.36
CA ASN A 391 -7.50 -11.21 -27.91
C ASN A 391 -8.90 -10.65 -27.60
N GLY A 392 -9.66 -11.27 -26.71
CA GLY A 392 -10.83 -10.68 -26.06
C GLY A 392 -10.47 -10.24 -24.64
N ALA A 393 -10.53 -8.94 -24.37
CA ALA A 393 -10.16 -8.34 -23.08
C ALA A 393 -11.08 -7.18 -22.69
N VAL A 394 -11.26 -6.92 -21.39
CA VAL A 394 -12.02 -5.76 -20.91
C VAL A 394 -11.18 -4.48 -20.97
N GLU A 395 -11.76 -3.42 -21.53
CA GLU A 395 -11.17 -2.08 -21.63
C GLU A 395 -11.23 -1.30 -20.30
N THR A 396 -10.10 -0.70 -19.92
CA THR A 396 -9.88 -0.04 -18.61
C THR A 396 -9.84 1.48 -18.67
N CYS A 397 -9.87 2.09 -19.86
CA CYS A 397 -9.76 3.54 -19.98
C CYS A 397 -11.00 4.28 -19.48
N PHE A 398 -10.77 5.38 -18.77
CA PHE A 398 -11.80 6.31 -18.34
C PHE A 398 -11.32 7.74 -18.60
N GLY A 399 -11.98 8.45 -19.52
CA GLY A 399 -11.49 9.73 -20.02
C GLY A 399 -10.04 9.63 -20.53
N SER A 400 -9.13 10.35 -19.87
CA SER A 400 -7.68 10.34 -20.12
C SER A 400 -6.89 9.26 -19.36
N PHE A 401 -7.49 8.55 -18.41
CA PHE A 401 -6.83 7.48 -17.64
C PHE A 401 -6.77 6.16 -18.43
N HIS A 402 -5.76 5.34 -18.13
CA HIS A 402 -5.47 4.06 -18.79
C HIS A 402 -5.52 4.13 -20.33
N ARG A 403 -4.94 5.19 -20.88
CA ARG A 403 -4.63 5.33 -22.31
C ARG A 403 -3.21 4.84 -22.60
N TYR A 404 -2.91 4.50 -23.85
CA TYR A 404 -1.58 4.02 -24.26
C TYR A 404 -0.43 4.97 -23.83
N THR A 405 -0.68 6.28 -23.75
CA THR A 405 0.27 7.30 -23.23
C THR A 405 0.75 7.11 -21.80
N HIS A 406 0.05 6.32 -20.97
CA HIS A 406 0.51 5.99 -19.61
C HIS A 406 1.48 4.80 -19.58
N TYR A 407 1.58 4.06 -20.70
CA TYR A 407 2.28 2.78 -20.79
C TYR A 407 3.46 2.78 -21.76
N LEU A 408 3.35 3.50 -22.88
CA LEU A 408 4.37 3.58 -23.94
C LEU A 408 4.96 5.01 -24.05
N ASN A 409 6.24 5.10 -24.42
CA ASN A 409 6.95 6.36 -24.58
C ASN A 409 6.72 6.99 -25.96
N PHE A 410 5.66 7.80 -26.08
CA PHE A 410 5.34 8.56 -27.30
C PHE A 410 6.34 9.67 -27.68
N SER A 411 7.41 9.87 -26.90
CA SER A 411 8.56 10.69 -27.32
C SER A 411 9.44 9.97 -28.34
N ASN A 412 9.44 8.62 -28.33
CA ASN A 412 10.15 7.80 -29.32
C ASN A 412 9.34 7.75 -30.64
N SER A 413 10.02 7.95 -31.77
CA SER A 413 9.43 7.95 -33.12
C SER A 413 8.70 6.65 -33.44
N VAL A 414 9.31 5.50 -33.18
CA VAL A 414 8.77 4.18 -33.55
C VAL A 414 7.45 3.88 -32.84
N ILE A 415 7.28 4.39 -31.60
CA ILE A 415 6.01 4.32 -30.87
C ILE A 415 4.98 5.29 -31.46
N ARG A 416 5.38 6.54 -31.71
CA ARG A 416 4.49 7.59 -32.23
C ARG A 416 3.98 7.31 -33.65
N GLU A 417 4.75 6.59 -34.46
CA GLU A 417 4.42 6.27 -35.85
C GLU A 417 3.49 5.06 -35.99
N LYS A 418 3.53 4.09 -35.06
CA LYS A 418 2.70 2.87 -35.11
C LYS A 418 1.47 2.89 -34.19
N PHE A 419 1.47 3.67 -33.11
CA PHE A 419 0.41 3.62 -32.09
C PHE A 419 -0.34 4.94 -31.94
N ASN A 420 -1.63 4.85 -31.60
CA ASN A 420 -2.44 6.01 -31.26
C ASN A 420 -2.30 6.32 -29.75
N PRO A 421 -1.81 7.52 -29.35
CA PRO A 421 -1.69 7.89 -27.93
C PRO A 421 -3.02 7.88 -27.16
N LYS A 422 -4.16 8.01 -27.86
CA LYS A 422 -5.52 7.99 -27.29
C LYS A 422 -6.16 6.60 -27.30
N ALA A 423 -5.48 5.55 -27.77
CA ALA A 423 -5.98 4.18 -27.68
C ALA A 423 -6.27 3.78 -26.23
N CYS A 424 -7.33 2.99 -26.03
CA CYS A 424 -7.75 2.49 -24.73
C CYS A 424 -6.88 1.29 -24.34
N ALA A 425 -6.34 1.28 -23.11
CA ALA A 425 -5.70 0.08 -22.59
C ALA A 425 -6.75 -0.91 -22.06
N TRP A 426 -6.56 -2.19 -22.35
CA TRP A 426 -7.28 -3.31 -21.73
C TRP A 426 -6.47 -3.89 -20.55
N ALA A 427 -7.02 -4.88 -19.84
CA ALA A 427 -6.33 -5.55 -18.73
C ALA A 427 -5.90 -6.98 -19.06
N TYR A 428 -4.73 -7.38 -18.54
CA TYR A 428 -4.42 -8.79 -18.34
C TYR A 428 -5.15 -9.33 -17.10
N GLY A 429 -5.42 -10.63 -17.10
CA GLY A 429 -5.89 -11.40 -15.94
C GLY A 429 -7.18 -12.16 -16.19
N MET A 430 -7.91 -11.78 -17.23
CA MET A 430 -9.00 -12.55 -17.82
C MET A 430 -9.00 -12.22 -19.31
N ASN A 431 -8.46 -13.11 -20.13
CA ASN A 431 -8.26 -12.86 -21.57
C ASN A 431 -8.55 -14.13 -22.37
N ILE A 432 -9.53 -14.07 -23.27
CA ILE A 432 -9.81 -15.18 -24.20
C ILE A 432 -8.98 -14.97 -25.46
N PHE A 433 -8.16 -15.96 -25.80
CA PHE A 433 -7.28 -15.89 -26.97
C PHE A 433 -7.73 -16.86 -28.06
N ASP A 434 -7.80 -16.36 -29.29
CA ASP A 434 -7.97 -17.15 -30.52
C ASP A 434 -6.58 -17.50 -31.05
N LEU A 435 -6.16 -18.73 -30.81
CA LEU A 435 -4.78 -19.19 -31.09
C LEU A 435 -4.55 -19.34 -32.60
N ASP A 436 -5.59 -19.58 -33.40
CA ASP A 436 -5.45 -19.59 -34.85
C ASP A 436 -5.33 -18.18 -35.43
N ALA A 437 -6.06 -17.19 -34.89
CA ALA A 437 -5.79 -15.79 -35.19
C ALA A 437 -4.36 -15.40 -34.79
N TRP A 438 -3.90 -15.82 -33.60
CA TRP A 438 -2.53 -15.55 -33.13
C TRP A 438 -1.48 -16.10 -34.09
N ARG A 439 -1.65 -17.35 -34.56
CA ARG A 439 -0.77 -18.01 -35.54
C ARG A 439 -0.76 -17.27 -36.88
N ARG A 440 -1.93 -16.79 -37.36
CA ARG A 440 -2.05 -16.00 -38.60
C ARG A 440 -1.38 -14.62 -38.49
N GLU A 441 -1.66 -13.88 -37.42
CA GLU A 441 -1.13 -12.52 -37.16
C GLU A 441 0.32 -12.53 -36.64
N LYS A 442 0.87 -13.71 -36.33
CA LYS A 442 2.21 -13.94 -35.79
C LYS A 442 2.52 -13.10 -34.55
N CYS A 443 1.58 -13.03 -33.61
CA CYS A 443 1.74 -12.18 -32.42
C CYS A 443 2.97 -12.53 -31.56
N THR A 444 3.44 -13.79 -31.57
CA THR A 444 4.72 -14.19 -30.93
C THR A 444 5.92 -13.48 -31.57
N ASP A 445 6.00 -13.45 -32.91
CA ASP A 445 7.06 -12.73 -33.66
C ASP A 445 6.98 -11.21 -33.42
N GLN A 446 5.76 -10.65 -33.35
CA GLN A 446 5.57 -9.23 -33.02
C GLN A 446 6.07 -8.91 -31.60
N TYR A 447 5.72 -9.76 -30.63
CA TYR A 447 6.23 -9.66 -29.26
C TYR A 447 7.77 -9.76 -29.21
N HIS A 448 8.37 -10.68 -29.99
CA HIS A 448 9.82 -10.78 -30.10
C HIS A 448 10.44 -9.49 -30.65
N TYR A 449 9.93 -8.97 -31.77
CA TYR A 449 10.39 -7.72 -32.37
C TYR A 449 10.37 -6.58 -31.35
N TRP A 450 9.26 -6.42 -30.61
CA TRP A 450 9.12 -5.35 -29.63
C TRP A 450 10.02 -5.52 -28.40
N GLN A 451 10.22 -6.74 -27.89
CA GLN A 451 11.13 -6.99 -26.75
C GLN A 451 12.60 -6.80 -27.11
N ASN A 452 13.01 -7.14 -28.34
CA ASN A 452 14.34 -6.82 -28.85
C ASN A 452 14.53 -5.29 -28.95
N LEU A 453 13.53 -4.56 -29.45
CA LEU A 453 13.61 -3.10 -29.63
C LEU A 453 13.50 -2.31 -28.31
N ASN A 454 13.07 -2.93 -27.21
CA ASN A 454 13.02 -2.34 -25.86
C ASN A 454 14.10 -2.90 -24.91
N GLU A 455 15.20 -3.46 -25.42
CA GLU A 455 16.31 -3.97 -24.60
C GLU A 455 16.93 -2.91 -23.68
N ASP A 456 16.90 -1.63 -24.08
CA ASP A 456 17.34 -0.48 -23.28
C ASP A 456 16.25 0.11 -22.34
N GLY A 457 15.01 -0.38 -22.43
CA GLY A 457 13.86 0.11 -21.68
C GLY A 457 13.33 1.49 -22.08
N THR A 458 13.68 2.01 -23.27
CA THR A 458 13.27 3.35 -23.72
C THR A 458 11.85 3.42 -24.30
N LEU A 459 11.30 2.32 -24.82
CA LEU A 459 9.93 2.26 -25.36
C LEU A 459 8.90 2.13 -24.23
N TRP A 460 9.17 1.31 -23.22
CA TRP A 460 8.42 1.25 -21.96
C TRP A 460 9.28 0.73 -20.80
N LYS A 461 8.94 1.16 -19.57
CA LYS A 461 9.81 1.00 -18.40
C LYS A 461 9.79 -0.39 -17.76
N SER A 462 8.62 -0.99 -17.53
CA SER A 462 8.49 -2.28 -16.81
C SER A 462 7.03 -2.78 -16.77
N GLY A 463 6.85 -4.10 -16.67
CA GLY A 463 5.56 -4.78 -16.46
C GLY A 463 5.00 -5.45 -17.72
N MET A 464 4.02 -6.33 -17.54
CA MET A 464 3.47 -7.18 -18.61
C MET A 464 2.44 -6.48 -19.50
N LEU A 465 1.77 -5.44 -19.00
CA LEU A 465 0.73 -4.77 -19.77
C LEU A 465 1.29 -4.02 -21.00
N PRO A 466 2.36 -3.20 -20.92
CA PRO A 466 2.93 -2.56 -22.12
C PRO A 466 3.29 -3.52 -23.28
N PRO A 467 3.99 -4.66 -23.09
CA PRO A 467 4.22 -5.61 -24.18
C PRO A 467 2.94 -6.33 -24.66
N GLY A 468 1.89 -6.41 -23.84
CA GLY A 468 0.57 -6.85 -24.30
C GLY A 468 -0.08 -5.83 -25.23
N LEU A 469 -0.19 -4.59 -24.76
CA LEU A 469 -0.79 -3.47 -25.50
C LEU A 469 -0.11 -3.23 -26.85
N ILE A 470 1.21 -3.44 -26.94
CA ILE A 470 1.99 -3.22 -28.17
C ILE A 470 1.89 -4.40 -29.16
N THR A 471 1.77 -5.64 -28.66
CA THR A 471 1.65 -6.86 -29.47
C THR A 471 0.23 -7.09 -30.00
N PHE A 472 -0.80 -6.82 -29.19
CA PHE A 472 -2.20 -7.02 -29.57
C PHE A 472 -2.91 -5.70 -29.97
N TYR A 473 -2.13 -4.73 -30.45
CA TYR A 473 -2.67 -3.47 -30.97
C TYR A 473 -3.50 -3.72 -32.23
N SER A 474 -4.70 -3.15 -32.30
CA SER A 474 -5.76 -3.42 -33.29
C SER A 474 -6.34 -4.86 -33.28
N THR A 475 -5.57 -5.87 -32.89
CA THR A 475 -5.97 -7.29 -32.77
C THR A 475 -6.61 -7.67 -31.43
N THR A 476 -7.15 -6.68 -30.69
CA THR A 476 -7.96 -6.89 -29.47
C THR A 476 -9.43 -6.48 -29.70
N LYS A 477 -10.37 -7.33 -29.23
CA LYS A 477 -11.79 -7.00 -29.07
C LYS A 477 -12.06 -6.60 -27.63
N SER A 478 -12.79 -5.50 -27.45
CA SER A 478 -13.28 -5.04 -26.15
C SER A 478 -14.44 -5.94 -25.71
N LEU A 479 -14.34 -6.51 -24.51
CA LEU A 479 -15.40 -7.28 -23.86
C LEU A 479 -16.21 -6.41 -22.89
N ASP A 480 -17.45 -6.81 -22.61
CA ASP A 480 -18.27 -6.12 -21.61
C ASP A 480 -17.61 -6.14 -20.22
N LYS A 481 -17.76 -5.04 -19.47
CA LYS A 481 -17.17 -4.86 -18.15
C LYS A 481 -17.68 -5.87 -17.12
N SER A 482 -18.85 -6.48 -17.32
CA SER A 482 -19.35 -7.57 -16.48
C SER A 482 -18.47 -8.82 -16.53
N TRP A 483 -17.54 -8.95 -17.48
CA TRP A 483 -16.63 -10.09 -17.54
C TRP A 483 -15.45 -9.99 -16.55
N HIS A 484 -14.89 -8.79 -16.33
CA HIS A 484 -13.65 -8.61 -15.57
C HIS A 484 -13.65 -7.26 -14.83
N VAL A 485 -13.90 -7.30 -13.52
CA VAL A 485 -13.79 -6.13 -12.63
C VAL A 485 -12.48 -6.20 -11.85
N LEU A 486 -11.78 -5.06 -11.77
CA LEU A 486 -10.37 -5.03 -11.43
C LEU A 486 -9.98 -3.81 -10.60
N GLY A 487 -8.94 -4.00 -9.79
CA GLY A 487 -8.40 -3.02 -8.86
C GLY A 487 -8.55 -3.41 -7.39
N LEU A 488 -9.04 -4.62 -7.06
CA LEU A 488 -9.26 -5.05 -5.67
C LEU A 488 -7.94 -5.14 -4.87
N GLY A 489 -6.77 -5.11 -5.53
CA GLY A 489 -5.45 -5.03 -4.92
C GLY A 489 -4.81 -3.62 -4.90
N TYR A 490 -5.58 -2.54 -5.14
CA TYR A 490 -5.11 -1.16 -4.89
C TYR A 490 -6.22 -0.09 -4.70
N ASN A 491 -7.44 -0.32 -5.16
CA ASN A 491 -8.53 0.67 -5.18
C ASN A 491 -9.66 0.28 -4.21
N PRO A 492 -9.75 0.87 -3.00
CA PRO A 492 -10.84 0.60 -2.06
C PRO A 492 -12.18 1.24 -2.45
N SER A 493 -12.26 1.97 -3.56
CA SER A 493 -13.46 2.71 -3.99
C SER A 493 -14.34 1.95 -5.01
N ILE A 494 -13.98 0.73 -5.40
CA ILE A 494 -14.80 -0.12 -6.29
C ILE A 494 -16.07 -0.52 -5.55
N SER A 495 -17.23 -0.42 -6.22
CA SER A 495 -18.49 -0.75 -5.57
C SER A 495 -18.67 -2.26 -5.40
N MET A 496 -19.35 -2.66 -4.33
CA MET A 496 -19.77 -4.06 -4.15
C MET A 496 -20.78 -4.50 -5.22
N ASP A 497 -21.49 -3.57 -5.87
CA ASP A 497 -22.41 -3.88 -6.95
C ASP A 497 -21.68 -4.32 -8.23
N GLU A 498 -20.68 -3.55 -8.69
CA GLU A 498 -19.80 -3.93 -9.80
C GLU A 498 -19.13 -5.29 -9.52
N ILE A 499 -18.66 -5.50 -8.29
CA ILE A 499 -18.04 -6.75 -7.83
C ILE A 499 -19.03 -7.92 -7.88
N ASN A 500 -20.27 -7.75 -7.43
CA ASN A 500 -21.28 -8.82 -7.45
C ASN A 500 -21.76 -9.14 -8.87
N HIS A 501 -21.78 -8.15 -9.76
CA HIS A 501 -22.18 -8.34 -11.16
C HIS A 501 -21.05 -8.91 -12.05
N ALA A 502 -19.79 -8.87 -11.62
CA ALA A 502 -18.65 -9.41 -12.36
C ALA A 502 -18.58 -10.95 -12.42
N ALA A 503 -18.24 -11.50 -13.59
CA ALA A 503 -17.93 -12.92 -13.77
C ALA A 503 -16.56 -13.29 -13.18
N VAL A 504 -15.56 -12.42 -13.34
CA VAL A 504 -14.23 -12.53 -12.73
C VAL A 504 -13.88 -11.22 -12.02
N ILE A 505 -13.40 -11.31 -10.78
CA ILE A 505 -12.88 -10.17 -10.01
C ILE A 505 -11.37 -10.31 -9.81
N HIS A 506 -10.64 -9.18 -9.86
CA HIS A 506 -9.17 -9.19 -9.96
C HIS A 506 -8.49 -8.34 -8.88
N PHE A 507 -7.66 -8.98 -8.07
CA PHE A 507 -6.82 -8.38 -7.03
C PHE A 507 -5.48 -7.85 -7.59
N ASN A 508 -5.50 -7.33 -8.82
CA ASN A 508 -4.35 -6.68 -9.42
C ASN A 508 -3.90 -5.46 -8.60
N GLY A 509 -2.60 -5.15 -8.68
CA GLY A 509 -1.93 -4.26 -7.73
C GLY A 509 -1.10 -5.01 -6.69
N ASN A 510 -0.80 -4.30 -5.59
CA ASN A 510 0.16 -4.73 -4.56
C ASN A 510 -0.51 -5.38 -3.33
N MET A 511 -1.78 -5.07 -3.07
CA MET A 511 -2.51 -5.46 -1.85
C MET A 511 -3.23 -6.79 -2.05
N LYS A 512 -2.46 -7.84 -2.39
CA LYS A 512 -2.98 -9.20 -2.66
C LYS A 512 -3.74 -9.77 -1.45
N PRO A 513 -4.79 -10.59 -1.64
CA PRO A 513 -5.63 -11.09 -0.55
C PRO A 513 -4.90 -12.05 0.42
N TRP A 514 -3.80 -12.65 -0.03
CA TRP A 514 -2.89 -13.50 0.77
C TRP A 514 -1.78 -12.74 1.51
N LEU A 515 -1.85 -11.41 1.59
CA LEU A 515 -0.89 -10.56 2.31
C LEU A 515 -1.55 -9.79 3.46
N ASP A 516 -0.79 -9.48 4.49
CA ASP A 516 -1.23 -8.66 5.64
C ASP A 516 -1.64 -7.23 5.23
N ILE A 517 -1.17 -6.78 4.05
CA ILE A 517 -1.50 -5.50 3.43
C ILE A 517 -2.72 -5.57 2.50
N ALA A 518 -3.52 -6.64 2.52
CA ALA A 518 -4.74 -6.76 1.73
C ALA A 518 -5.76 -5.66 2.06
N ILE A 519 -6.63 -5.31 1.09
CA ILE A 519 -7.79 -4.47 1.39
C ILE A 519 -8.85 -5.34 2.09
N ASN A 520 -8.93 -5.23 3.42
CA ASN A 520 -9.78 -6.09 4.28
C ASN A 520 -11.22 -6.26 3.78
N GLN A 521 -11.84 -5.21 3.22
CA GLN A 521 -13.22 -5.24 2.72
C GLN A 521 -13.46 -6.21 1.55
N PHE A 522 -12.40 -6.62 0.84
CA PHE A 522 -12.45 -7.56 -0.28
C PHE A 522 -11.85 -8.94 0.07
N LYS A 523 -11.18 -9.10 1.22
CA LYS A 523 -10.43 -10.31 1.57
C LYS A 523 -11.31 -11.57 1.61
N ASN A 524 -12.55 -11.42 2.10
CA ASN A 524 -13.58 -12.48 2.16
C ASN A 524 -14.00 -13.03 0.79
N LEU A 525 -13.90 -12.24 -0.28
CA LEU A 525 -14.26 -12.68 -1.64
C LEU A 525 -13.29 -13.74 -2.17
N TRP A 526 -12.04 -13.72 -1.70
CA TRP A 526 -10.99 -14.67 -2.06
C TRP A 526 -10.88 -15.80 -1.01
N THR A 527 -10.88 -15.49 0.29
CA THR A 527 -10.71 -16.53 1.34
C THR A 527 -11.84 -17.56 1.40
N LYS A 528 -13.04 -17.25 0.85
CA LYS A 528 -14.16 -18.21 0.72
C LYS A 528 -13.90 -19.42 -0.21
N TYR A 529 -12.78 -19.41 -0.95
CA TYR A 529 -12.33 -20.50 -1.83
C TYR A 529 -11.02 -21.17 -1.37
N VAL A 530 -10.42 -20.68 -0.27
CA VAL A 530 -9.25 -21.30 0.36
C VAL A 530 -9.71 -22.56 1.10
N ASP A 531 -9.00 -23.66 0.88
CA ASP A 531 -9.21 -24.90 1.61
C ASP A 531 -8.59 -24.80 3.01
N ASN A 532 -9.41 -24.33 3.96
CA ASN A 532 -9.02 -24.19 5.36
C ASN A 532 -9.05 -25.54 6.11
N ASP A 533 -9.56 -26.62 5.50
CA ASP A 533 -9.59 -27.98 6.04
C ASP A 533 -8.34 -28.78 5.63
N MET A 534 -7.39 -28.14 4.94
CA MET A 534 -6.12 -28.73 4.52
C MET A 534 -5.07 -28.54 5.62
N GLU A 535 -4.52 -29.65 6.12
CA GLU A 535 -3.66 -29.66 7.31
C GLU A 535 -2.50 -28.66 7.23
N PHE A 536 -1.78 -28.61 6.11
CA PHE A 536 -0.62 -27.73 5.97
C PHE A 536 -1.02 -26.24 5.90
N VAL A 537 -2.25 -25.90 5.47
CA VAL A 537 -2.78 -24.52 5.52
C VAL A 537 -2.95 -24.09 6.97
N GLN A 538 -3.52 -24.96 7.81
CA GLN A 538 -3.67 -24.73 9.25
C GLN A 538 -2.31 -24.67 9.96
N VAL A 539 -1.45 -25.68 9.78
CA VAL A 539 -0.13 -25.79 10.41
C VAL A 539 0.79 -24.63 10.04
N CYS A 540 0.73 -24.15 8.80
CA CYS A 540 1.49 -22.98 8.36
C CYS A 540 0.83 -21.62 8.71
N ASN A 541 -0.25 -21.63 9.51
CA ASN A 541 -0.96 -20.44 9.98
C ASN A 541 -1.40 -19.51 8.83
N PHE A 542 -1.85 -20.09 7.71
CA PHE A 542 -2.30 -19.29 6.57
C PHE A 542 -3.72 -18.76 6.81
N GLY A 543 -3.89 -17.43 6.70
CA GLY A 543 -5.20 -16.76 6.83
C GLY A 543 -5.58 -16.27 8.23
N LEU A 544 -4.80 -16.61 9.26
CA LEU A 544 -4.93 -16.09 10.64
C LEU A 544 -4.48 -14.63 10.78
#